data_AF-A0AB72ZDI9-F1
#
_entry.id   AF-A0AB72ZDI9-F1
#
_cell.length_a   1.000
_cell.length_b   1.000
_cell.length_c   1.000
_cell.angle_alpha   90.00
_cell.angle_beta   90.00
_cell.angle_gamma   90.00
#
_symmetry.space_group_name_H-M   'P 1'
#
loop_
_entity.id
_entity.type
_entity.pdbx_description
1 polymer ?
#
loop_
_entity_poly.entity_id
_entity_poly.type
_entity_poly.pdbx_seq_one_letter_code
_entity_poly.pdbx_strand_id
1 'polypeptide(L)'
;MTQASSAIPMMPLYLSLLFKVMKEKGTHEGCIEQVYSLYKDSLCGDSPHMDQEGRLRADYKELDPEVQNQVQQLWDQVTNDNIYQLTDFVGYKSEFLNLFGFGIDGVDYDADVNPDVKIPNLIQG
;
A
#
# COMPACT_ATOMS: atom_id res chain seq x y z
N MET A 1 1.44 -1.51 0.60
CA MET A 1 2.89 -1.86 0.60
C MET A 1 3.11 -3.28 0.05
N THR A 2 4.22 -3.58 -0.67
CA THR A 2 4.59 -4.97 -1.10
C THR A 2 6.10 -5.24 -0.96
N GLN A 3 6.52 -6.52 -0.95
CA GLN A 3 7.95 -6.89 -0.93
C GLN A 3 8.72 -6.32 -2.13
N ALA A 4 8.09 -6.32 -3.31
CA ALA A 4 8.68 -5.75 -4.52
C ALA A 4 8.84 -4.23 -4.40
N SER A 5 7.80 -3.51 -3.91
CA SER A 5 7.87 -2.06 -3.79
C SER A 5 8.90 -1.60 -2.75
N SER A 6 9.17 -2.37 -1.69
CA SER A 6 10.27 -2.03 -0.73
C SER A 6 11.65 -2.02 -1.37
N ALA A 7 11.87 -2.83 -2.39
CA ALA A 7 13.18 -3.01 -3.00
C ALA A 7 13.52 -1.92 -4.02
N ILE A 8 12.52 -1.16 -4.48
CA ILE A 8 12.72 -0.06 -5.43
C ILE A 8 13.21 1.17 -4.67
N PRO A 9 14.35 1.78 -5.07
CA PRO A 9 14.83 3.03 -4.47
C PRO A 9 13.72 4.09 -4.43
N MET A 10 13.74 4.99 -3.45
CA MET A 10 12.76 6.09 -3.23
C MET A 10 11.37 5.66 -2.74
N MET A 11 10.89 4.46 -3.06
CA MET A 11 9.52 4.01 -2.72
C MET A 11 9.19 4.05 -1.23
N PRO A 12 10.09 3.71 -0.28
CA PRO A 12 9.77 3.82 1.15
C PRO A 12 9.38 5.23 1.57
N LEU A 13 10.09 6.24 1.07
CA LEU A 13 9.80 7.64 1.37
C LEU A 13 8.53 8.10 0.66
N TYR A 14 8.38 7.77 -0.63
CA TYR A 14 7.21 8.10 -1.42
C TYR A 14 5.92 7.54 -0.79
N LEU A 15 5.92 6.24 -0.45
CA LEU A 15 4.77 5.59 0.16
C LEU A 15 4.45 6.20 1.53
N SER A 16 5.46 6.53 2.35
CA SER A 16 5.23 7.17 3.65
C SER A 16 4.54 8.53 3.49
N LEU A 17 4.91 9.31 2.46
CA LEU A 17 4.27 10.58 2.15
C LEU A 17 2.85 10.39 1.59
N LEU A 18 2.71 9.51 0.59
CA LEU A 18 1.44 9.21 -0.05
C LEU A 18 0.40 8.71 0.95
N PHE A 19 0.80 7.80 1.84
CA PHE A 19 -0.08 7.26 2.88
C PHE A 19 -0.62 8.37 3.77
N LYS A 20 0.22 9.30 4.21
CA LYS A 20 -0.23 10.45 5.02
C LYS A 20 -1.28 11.28 4.27
N VAL A 21 -0.98 11.69 3.04
CA VAL A 21 -1.85 12.55 2.23
C VAL A 21 -3.18 11.87 1.92
N MET A 22 -3.14 10.60 1.49
CA MET A 22 -4.36 9.84 1.19
C MET A 22 -5.17 9.51 2.44
N LYS A 23 -4.55 9.29 3.61
CA LYS A 23 -5.27 9.10 4.88
C LYS A 23 -5.98 10.39 5.32
N GLU A 24 -5.34 11.55 5.17
CA GLU A 24 -5.96 12.85 5.44
C GLU A 24 -7.19 13.10 4.54
N LYS A 25 -7.16 12.61 3.30
CA LYS A 25 -8.28 12.66 2.36
C LYS A 25 -9.28 11.50 2.50
N GLY A 26 -9.02 10.51 3.34
CA GLY A 26 -9.86 9.32 3.51
C GLY A 26 -9.87 8.38 2.29
N THR A 27 -8.84 8.43 1.44
CA THR A 27 -8.72 7.67 0.19
C THR A 27 -7.66 6.59 0.20
N HIS A 28 -6.93 6.41 1.32
CA HIS A 28 -5.89 5.39 1.47
C HIS A 28 -6.45 3.97 1.30
N GLU A 29 -5.76 3.16 0.51
CA GLU A 29 -6.15 1.80 0.17
C GLU A 29 -4.94 0.85 0.25
N GLY A 30 -5.18 -0.38 0.70
CA GLY A 30 -4.22 -1.47 0.61
C GLY A 30 -4.42 -2.31 -0.66
N CYS A 31 -3.72 -3.44 -0.74
CA CYS A 31 -3.82 -4.33 -1.89
C CYS A 31 -5.24 -4.88 -2.09
N ILE A 32 -5.96 -5.18 -1.00
CA ILE A 32 -7.26 -5.82 -1.09
C ILE A 32 -8.35 -4.84 -1.53
N GLU A 33 -8.36 -3.62 -1.01
CA GLU A 33 -9.31 -2.58 -1.40
C GLU A 33 -9.13 -2.19 -2.87
N GLN A 34 -7.88 -2.05 -3.32
CA GLN A 34 -7.56 -1.69 -4.70
C GLN A 34 -7.97 -2.79 -5.69
N VAL A 35 -7.66 -4.07 -5.39
CA VAL A 35 -8.04 -5.16 -6.28
C VAL A 35 -9.55 -5.41 -6.25
N TYR A 36 -10.19 -5.25 -5.08
CA TYR A 36 -11.64 -5.37 -4.97
C TYR A 36 -12.36 -4.33 -5.84
N SER A 37 -11.97 -3.07 -5.78
CA SER A 37 -12.57 -2.01 -6.62
C SER A 37 -12.28 -2.24 -8.10
N LEU A 38 -11.07 -2.66 -8.47
CA LEU A 38 -10.74 -3.04 -9.85
C LEU A 38 -11.69 -4.13 -10.38
N TYR A 39 -11.96 -5.17 -9.59
CA TYR A 39 -12.89 -6.23 -9.99
C TYR A 39 -14.31 -5.71 -10.11
N LYS A 40 -14.80 -5.06 -9.07
CA LYS A 40 -16.19 -4.60 -8.97
C LYS A 40 -16.53 -3.56 -10.02
N ASP A 41 -15.66 -2.57 -10.21
CA ASP A 41 -15.97 -1.39 -11.00
C ASP A 41 -15.53 -1.55 -12.46
N SER A 42 -14.46 -2.32 -12.73
CA SER A 42 -13.86 -2.40 -14.07
C SER A 42 -13.88 -3.78 -14.72
N LEU A 43 -13.44 -4.84 -14.03
CA LEU A 43 -13.37 -6.17 -14.67
C LEU A 43 -14.74 -6.82 -14.82
N CYS A 44 -15.62 -6.61 -13.84
CA CYS A 44 -16.96 -7.19 -13.79
C CYS A 44 -18.05 -6.12 -13.74
N GLY A 45 -17.68 -4.85 -13.72
CA GLY A 45 -18.60 -3.72 -13.66
C GLY A 45 -19.10 -3.29 -15.04
N ASP A 46 -20.28 -2.67 -15.07
CA ASP A 46 -20.90 -2.18 -16.30
C ASP A 46 -20.30 -0.86 -16.81
N SER A 47 -19.39 -0.24 -16.04
CA SER A 47 -18.80 1.07 -16.34
C SER A 47 -17.30 1.11 -16.03
N PRO A 48 -16.48 0.39 -16.82
CA PRO A 48 -15.05 0.30 -16.58
C PRO A 48 -14.35 1.65 -16.74
N HIS A 49 -13.40 1.92 -15.85
CA HIS A 49 -12.60 3.12 -15.91
C HIS A 49 -11.40 2.90 -16.84
N MET A 50 -11.49 3.37 -18.08
CA MET A 50 -10.40 3.23 -19.07
C MET A 50 -9.65 4.54 -19.31
N ASP A 51 -8.35 4.45 -19.61
CA ASP A 51 -7.61 5.56 -20.20
C ASP A 51 -7.69 5.55 -21.75
N GLN A 52 -7.09 6.57 -22.37
CA GLN A 52 -7.04 6.78 -23.81
C GLN A 52 -6.26 5.67 -24.57
N GLU A 53 -5.40 4.92 -23.90
CA GLU A 53 -4.71 3.76 -24.47
C GLU A 53 -5.46 2.44 -24.22
N GLY A 54 -6.63 2.49 -23.60
CA GLY A 54 -7.47 1.33 -23.31
C GLY A 54 -7.04 0.52 -22.10
N ARG A 55 -6.25 1.10 -21.18
CA ARG A 55 -5.91 0.43 -19.90
C ARG A 55 -7.00 0.65 -18.87
N LEU A 56 -7.29 -0.36 -18.06
CA LEU A 56 -8.12 -0.21 -16.87
C LEU A 56 -7.35 0.55 -15.79
N ARG A 57 -7.96 1.57 -15.20
CA ARG A 57 -7.35 2.47 -14.22
C ARG A 57 -8.01 2.32 -12.86
N ALA A 58 -7.19 1.98 -11.87
CA ALA A 58 -7.57 1.90 -10.45
C ALA A 58 -6.63 2.76 -9.56
N ASP A 59 -5.85 3.64 -10.19
CA ASP A 59 -4.78 4.45 -9.61
C ASP A 59 -5.13 5.95 -9.55
N TYR A 60 -6.32 6.33 -10.02
CA TYR A 60 -6.73 7.74 -10.15
C TYR A 60 -6.78 8.50 -8.81
N LYS A 61 -7.01 7.81 -7.68
CA LYS A 61 -6.97 8.44 -6.33
C LYS A 61 -5.56 8.88 -5.93
N GLU A 62 -4.54 8.12 -6.34
CA GLU A 62 -3.14 8.47 -6.12
C GLU A 62 -2.68 9.57 -7.09
N LEU A 63 -3.17 9.53 -8.34
CA LEU A 63 -2.82 10.48 -9.39
C LEU A 63 -3.62 11.79 -9.36
N ASP A 64 -4.47 11.98 -8.35
CA ASP A 64 -5.21 13.24 -8.16
C ASP A 64 -4.20 14.42 -8.07
N PRO A 65 -4.36 15.50 -8.86
CA PRO A 65 -3.45 16.64 -8.85
C PRO A 65 -3.22 17.24 -7.46
N GLU A 66 -4.23 17.26 -6.59
CA GLU A 66 -4.07 17.76 -5.22
C GLU A 66 -3.20 16.84 -4.37
N VAL A 67 -3.36 15.51 -4.53
CA VAL A 67 -2.53 14.52 -3.83
C VAL A 67 -1.08 14.64 -4.29
N GLN A 68 -0.86 14.69 -5.61
CA GLN A 68 0.48 14.82 -6.19
C GLN A 68 1.16 16.12 -5.75
N ASN A 69 0.44 17.24 -5.74
CA ASN A 69 0.99 18.51 -5.30
C ASN A 69 1.38 18.48 -3.81
N GLN A 70 0.52 17.93 -2.95
CA GLN A 70 0.81 17.84 -1.52
C GLN A 70 1.99 16.91 -1.23
N VAL A 71 2.08 15.76 -1.91
CA VAL A 71 3.23 14.85 -1.80
C VAL A 71 4.52 15.53 -2.24
N GLN A 72 4.53 16.25 -3.37
CA GLN A 72 5.71 16.99 -3.84
C GLN A 72 6.16 18.07 -2.85
N GLN A 73 5.22 18.85 -2.29
CA GLN A 73 5.56 19.87 -1.30
C GLN A 73 6.21 19.28 -0.05
N LEU A 74 5.69 18.15 0.44
CA LEU A 74 6.24 17.47 1.61
C LEU A 74 7.57 16.78 1.30
N TRP A 75 7.75 16.29 0.08
CA TRP A 75 9.00 15.69 -0.39
C TRP A 75 10.18 16.65 -0.26
N ASP A 76 9.99 17.92 -0.63
CA ASP A 76 11.06 18.93 -0.57
C ASP A 76 11.35 19.43 0.87
N GLN A 77 10.49 19.09 1.83
CA GLN A 77 10.58 19.53 3.24
C GLN A 77 11.04 18.44 4.21
N VAL A 78 10.97 17.17 3.80
CA VAL A 78 11.27 16.05 4.70
C VAL A 78 12.77 15.98 5.03
N THR A 79 13.05 15.79 6.30
CA THR A 79 14.39 15.68 6.88
C THR A 79 14.40 14.58 7.94
N ASN A 80 15.58 14.22 8.43
CA ASN A 80 15.73 13.22 9.49
C ASN A 80 14.98 13.62 10.78
N ASP A 81 14.90 14.92 11.07
CA ASP A 81 14.32 15.42 12.33
C ASP A 81 12.79 15.49 12.30
N ASN A 82 12.19 15.52 11.09
CA ASN A 82 10.75 15.75 10.91
C ASN A 82 9.99 14.58 10.23
N ILE A 83 10.67 13.44 10.01
CA ILE A 83 10.11 12.32 9.23
C ILE A 83 8.80 11.78 9.81
N TYR A 84 8.66 11.73 11.14
CA TYR A 84 7.46 11.22 11.82
C TYR A 84 6.32 12.24 11.87
N GLN A 85 6.60 13.51 11.56
CA GLN A 85 5.66 14.61 11.56
C GLN A 85 5.12 14.85 10.15
N LEU A 86 5.99 14.78 9.14
CA LEU A 86 5.66 15.07 7.74
C LEU A 86 5.27 13.84 6.91
N THR A 87 5.51 12.63 7.42
CA THR A 87 5.20 11.39 6.71
C THR A 87 4.46 10.43 7.62
N ASP A 88 3.81 9.43 7.04
CA ASP A 88 3.29 8.27 7.76
C ASP A 88 4.29 7.10 7.72
N PHE A 89 5.53 7.37 8.16
CA PHE A 89 6.56 6.33 8.25
C PHE A 89 6.21 5.24 9.29
N VAL A 90 5.38 5.57 10.29
CA VAL A 90 4.85 4.59 11.24
C VAL A 90 3.95 3.59 10.53
N GLY A 91 2.96 4.08 9.77
CA GLY A 91 2.07 3.26 8.97
C GLY A 91 2.81 2.44 7.93
N TYR A 92 3.80 3.02 7.25
CA TYR A 92 4.67 2.29 6.32
C TYR A 92 5.37 1.09 6.99
N LYS A 93 6.02 1.29 8.15
CA LYS A 93 6.67 0.20 8.89
C LYS A 93 5.68 -0.86 9.33
N SER A 94 4.51 -0.46 9.81
CA SER A 94 3.45 -1.38 10.21
C SER A 94 2.98 -2.23 9.02
N GLU A 95 2.66 -1.61 7.88
CA GLU A 95 2.24 -2.35 6.69
C GLU A 95 3.34 -3.28 6.17
N PHE A 96 4.61 -2.87 6.26
CA PHE A 96 5.74 -3.72 5.89
C PHE A 96 5.84 -4.96 6.79
N LEU A 97 5.74 -4.80 8.11
CA LEU A 97 5.76 -5.91 9.06
C LEU A 97 4.58 -6.87 8.86
N ASN A 98 3.40 -6.33 8.54
CA ASN A 98 2.20 -7.12 8.27
C ASN A 98 2.40 -8.08 7.08
N LEU A 99 3.22 -7.72 6.07
CA LEU A 99 3.53 -8.61 4.94
C LEU A 99 4.21 -9.92 5.36
N PHE A 100 4.88 -9.92 6.50
CA PHE A 100 5.58 -11.08 7.05
C PHE A 100 4.88 -11.67 8.27
N GLY A 101 3.63 -11.25 8.52
CA GLY A 101 2.81 -11.76 9.61
C GLY A 101 3.17 -11.21 10.99
N PHE A 102 3.86 -10.07 11.08
CA PHE A 102 4.18 -9.40 12.35
C PHE A 102 3.26 -8.19 12.61
N GLY A 103 2.95 -7.91 13.87
CA GLY A 103 2.10 -6.77 14.26
C GLY A 103 0.62 -6.94 13.93
N ILE A 104 0.14 -8.17 13.76
CA ILE A 104 -1.25 -8.48 13.44
C ILE A 104 -2.08 -8.56 14.73
N ASP A 105 -3.20 -7.84 14.75
CA ASP A 105 -4.13 -7.84 15.88
C ASP A 105 -4.68 -9.24 16.15
N GLY A 106 -4.69 -9.63 17.43
CA GLY A 106 -5.20 -10.94 17.88
C GLY A 106 -4.21 -12.10 17.74
N VAL A 107 -2.99 -11.87 17.26
CA VAL A 107 -1.92 -12.88 17.25
C VAL A 107 -1.09 -12.80 18.53
N ASP A 108 -0.96 -13.93 19.23
CA ASP A 108 -0.04 -14.08 20.36
C ASP A 108 1.37 -14.38 19.84
N TYR A 109 2.25 -13.38 19.88
CA TYR A 109 3.64 -13.49 19.43
C TYR A 109 4.58 -14.12 20.47
N ASP A 110 4.12 -14.33 21.71
CA ASP A 110 4.90 -14.99 22.76
C ASP A 110 4.71 -16.53 22.76
N ALA A 111 3.72 -17.03 22.02
CA ALA A 111 3.45 -18.46 21.89
C ALA A 111 4.41 -19.16 20.92
N ASP A 112 4.82 -20.38 21.27
CA ASP A 112 5.53 -21.27 20.35
C ASP A 112 4.64 -21.67 19.16
N VAL A 113 5.21 -21.65 17.95
CA VAL A 113 4.52 -22.05 16.72
C VAL A 113 5.39 -22.98 15.89
N ASN A 114 4.77 -23.98 15.24
CA ASN A 114 5.48 -24.87 14.33
C ASN A 114 5.63 -24.20 12.96
N PRO A 115 6.87 -23.99 12.45
CA PRO A 115 7.08 -23.39 11.13
C PRO A 115 6.74 -24.34 9.96
N ASP A 116 6.61 -25.65 10.20
CA ASP A 116 6.33 -26.65 9.16
C ASP A 116 4.83 -26.76 8.84
N VAL A 117 4.30 -25.77 8.11
CA VAL A 117 2.91 -25.75 7.64
C VAL A 117 2.78 -26.46 6.30
N LYS A 118 1.94 -27.50 6.24
CA LYS A 118 1.69 -28.25 4.99
C LYS A 118 0.66 -27.54 4.12
N ILE A 119 0.88 -27.56 2.80
CA ILE A 119 -0.07 -27.05 1.80
C ILE A 119 -0.67 -28.25 1.04
N PRO A 120 -1.95 -28.61 1.27
CA PRO A 120 -2.58 -29.67 0.50
C PRO A 120 -2.71 -29.25 -0.97
N ASN A 121 -2.57 -30.22 -1.88
CA ASN A 121 -2.61 -30.02 -3.35
C ASN A 121 -1.49 -29.13 -3.92
N LEU A 122 -0.38 -28.91 -3.19
CA LEU A 122 0.80 -28.25 -3.75
C LEU A 122 1.49 -29.19 -4.75
N ILE A 123 1.59 -28.76 -6.01
CA ILE A 123 2.39 -29.45 -7.02
C ILE A 123 3.81 -28.86 -6.97
N GLN A 124 4.76 -29.64 -6.46
CA GLN A 124 6.17 -29.25 -6.41
C GLN A 124 6.83 -29.58 -7.75
N GLY A 125 7.36 -28.54 -8.40
CA GLY A 125 8.16 -28.65 -9.63
C GLY A 125 9.58 -29.13 -9.39
#